data_AF-A0A0D3IGJ1-F1
#
_entry.id   AF-A0A0D3IGJ1-F1
#
_cell.length_a   1.000
_cell.length_b   1.000
_cell.length_c   1.000
_cell.angle_alpha   90.00
_cell.angle_beta   90.00
_cell.angle_gamma   90.00
#
_symmetry.space_group_name_H-M   'P 1'
#
loop_
_entity.id
_entity.type
_entity.pdbx_description
1 polymer ?
#
loop_
_entity_poly.entity_id
_entity_poly.type
_entity_poly.pdbx_seq_one_letter_code
_entity_poly.pdbx_strand_id
1 'polypeptide(L)'
;MAEDQEEDAPMQDAQDPEEELPELSLDIIDLIKTAQAQHGLRHGDYGRYRSYCSRRLHRLRRVTGCTHGKGRYVKRPLEPESVRDARQLMLPLFCAERAW
;
A
#
# COMPACT_ATOMS: atom_id res chain seq x y z
N MET A 1 -31.65 6.53 -56.98
CA MET A 1 -31.34 5.11 -56.76
C MET A 1 -29.90 4.93 -57.17
N ALA A 2 -28.92 4.68 -56.32
CA ALA A 2 -28.89 4.16 -54.96
C ALA A 2 -27.63 4.77 -54.31
N GLU A 3 -27.77 5.40 -53.15
CA GLU A 3 -27.45 4.88 -51.82
C GLU A 3 -26.14 5.48 -51.30
N ASP A 4 -26.32 6.39 -50.34
CA ASP A 4 -25.35 6.82 -49.35
C ASP A 4 -24.48 5.66 -48.86
N GLN A 5 -23.16 5.84 -48.91
CA GLN A 5 -22.23 5.04 -48.11
C GLN A 5 -21.82 5.89 -46.91
N GLU A 6 -22.58 5.73 -45.83
CA GLU A 6 -22.15 6.03 -44.47
C GLU A 6 -21.06 5.04 -44.03
N GLU A 7 -20.03 5.62 -43.41
CA GLU A 7 -19.16 5.13 -42.34
C GLU A 7 -18.91 3.63 -42.16
N ASP A 8 -17.63 3.27 -42.15
CA ASP A 8 -17.09 2.54 -40.99
C ASP A 8 -15.60 2.92 -40.85
N ALA A 9 -15.33 3.92 -40.02
CA ALA A 9 -13.98 4.23 -39.58
C ALA A 9 -13.54 3.14 -38.60
N PRO A 10 -12.33 2.56 -38.72
CA PRO A 10 -11.87 1.63 -37.70
C PRO A 10 -11.73 2.40 -36.39
N MET A 11 -12.61 2.09 -35.43
CA MET A 11 -12.45 2.45 -34.03
C MET A 11 -11.04 2.03 -33.62
N GLN A 12 -10.16 3.02 -33.48
CA GLN A 12 -8.89 2.82 -32.80
C GLN A 12 -9.25 2.48 -31.36
N ASP A 13 -9.09 1.20 -30.99
CA ASP A 13 -9.01 0.81 -29.60
C ASP A 13 -7.94 1.70 -28.96
N ALA A 14 -8.41 2.68 -28.19
CA ALA A 14 -7.56 3.52 -27.37
C ALA A 14 -6.93 2.61 -26.34
N GLN A 15 -5.73 2.11 -26.65
CA GLN A 15 -4.84 1.54 -25.66
C GLN A 15 -4.50 2.65 -24.67
N ASP A 16 -5.27 2.72 -23.59
CA ASP A 16 -4.83 3.38 -22.37
C ASP A 16 -3.43 2.82 -22.05
N PRO A 17 -2.43 3.67 -21.82
CA PRO A 17 -1.10 3.20 -21.47
C PRO A 17 -1.22 2.44 -20.15
N GLU A 18 -1.17 1.11 -20.22
CA GLU A 18 -1.00 0.24 -19.06
C GLU A 18 0.30 0.66 -18.37
N GLU A 19 0.18 1.52 -17.35
CA GLU A 19 1.30 1.90 -16.52
C GLU A 19 1.86 0.62 -15.88
N GLU A 20 3.00 0.16 -16.39
CA GLU A 20 3.73 -0.98 -15.82
C GLU A 20 3.96 -0.71 -14.32
N LEU A 21 3.28 -1.49 -13.49
CA LEU A 21 3.45 -1.43 -12.04
C LEU A 21 4.86 -1.94 -11.70
N PRO A 22 5.60 -1.25 -10.82
CA PRO A 22 6.94 -1.67 -10.47
C PRO A 22 6.92 -3.04 -9.76
N GLU A 23 7.92 -3.87 -10.03
CA GLU A 23 8.15 -5.08 -9.24
C GLU A 23 8.60 -4.69 -7.83
N LEU A 24 7.81 -5.07 -6.82
CA LEU A 24 8.07 -4.77 -5.42
C LEU A 24 8.44 -6.04 -4.67
N SER A 25 9.54 -6.00 -3.93
CA SER A 25 9.99 -7.07 -3.05
C SER A 25 9.98 -6.62 -1.58
N LEU A 26 9.63 -7.55 -0.68
CA LEU A 26 9.63 -7.32 0.76
C LEU A 26 9.95 -8.62 1.50
N ASP A 27 11.06 -8.63 2.25
CA ASP A 27 11.45 -9.74 3.11
C ASP A 27 10.65 -9.72 4.41
N ILE A 28 9.44 -10.27 4.35
CA ILE A 28 8.47 -10.23 5.46
C ILE A 28 9.03 -10.88 6.73
N ILE A 29 9.65 -12.06 6.59
CA ILE A 29 10.13 -12.85 7.74
C ILE A 29 11.26 -12.12 8.47
N ASP A 30 12.27 -11.66 7.73
CA ASP A 30 13.41 -10.96 8.31
C ASP A 30 12.98 -9.66 9.00
N LEU A 31 12.11 -8.89 8.32
CA LEU A 31 11.57 -7.64 8.85
C LEU A 31 10.83 -7.84 10.18
N ILE A 32 9.95 -8.85 10.26
CA ILE A 32 9.18 -9.13 11.48
C ILE A 32 10.11 -9.60 12.59
N LYS A 33 10.97 -10.60 12.32
CA LYS A 33 11.83 -11.20 13.34
C LYS A 33 12.81 -10.18 13.92
N THR A 34 13.40 -9.35 13.07
CA THR A 34 14.28 -8.25 13.49
C THR A 34 13.52 -7.22 14.33
N ALA A 35 12.31 -6.82 13.91
CA ALA A 35 11.51 -5.87 14.67
C ALA A 35 11.07 -6.42 16.04
N GLN A 36 10.65 -7.68 16.11
CA GLN A 36 10.23 -8.33 17.35
C GLN A 36 11.41 -8.44 18.33
N ALA A 37 12.57 -8.88 17.87
CA ALA A 37 13.78 -9.01 18.71
C ALA A 37 14.24 -7.65 19.26
N GLN A 38 14.20 -6.59 18.45
CA GLN A 38 14.65 -5.25 18.83
C GLN A 38 13.68 -4.50 19.76
N HIS A 39 12.38 -4.77 19.68
CA HIS A 39 11.35 -3.93 20.31
C HIS A 39 10.60 -4.59 21.46
N GLY A 40 11.21 -5.58 22.12
CA GLY A 40 10.77 -6.07 23.43
C GLY A 40 10.36 -7.54 23.45
N LEU A 41 10.12 -8.16 22.29
CA LEU A 41 9.66 -9.55 22.23
C LEU A 41 10.75 -10.54 22.66
N ARG A 42 12.03 -10.15 22.59
CA ARG A 42 13.13 -10.92 23.19
C ARG A 42 12.96 -11.14 24.70
N HIS A 43 12.24 -10.26 25.38
CA HIS A 43 11.97 -10.32 26.82
C HIS A 43 10.47 -10.55 27.12
N GLY A 44 9.65 -10.86 26.10
CA GLY A 44 8.20 -11.06 26.26
C GLY A 44 7.38 -9.78 26.47
N ASP A 45 7.91 -8.60 26.16
CA ASP A 45 7.20 -7.33 26.32
C ASP A 45 6.35 -6.99 25.08
N TYR A 46 5.14 -7.55 25.06
CA TYR A 46 4.15 -7.32 23.99
C TYR A 46 3.62 -5.88 23.95
N GLY A 47 3.51 -5.21 25.11
CA GLY A 47 3.01 -3.83 25.19
C GLY A 47 3.95 -2.83 24.51
N ARG A 48 5.25 -3.02 24.70
CA ARG A 48 6.30 -2.25 24.01
C ARG A 48 6.32 -2.52 22.51
N TYR A 49 6.19 -3.78 22.09
CA TYR A 49 6.11 -4.14 20.67
C TYR A 49 4.90 -3.50 19.99
N ARG A 50 3.71 -3.59 20.60
CA ARG A 50 2.49 -2.95 20.08
C ARG A 50 2.61 -1.42 19.96
N SER A 51 3.27 -0.79 20.94
CA SER A 51 3.57 0.66 20.91
C SER A 51 4.56 1.02 19.81
N TYR A 52 5.52 0.15 19.52
CA TYR A 52 6.40 0.28 18.37
C TYR A 52 5.62 0.19 17.05
N CYS A 53 4.78 -0.83 16.85
CA CYS A 53 3.99 -1.01 15.64
C CYS A 53 3.11 0.22 15.37
N SER A 54 2.48 0.78 16.42
CA SER A 54 1.67 2.01 16.30
C SER A 54 2.48 3.23 15.83
N ARG A 55 3.68 3.44 16.39
CA ARG A 55 4.58 4.53 15.98
C ARG A 55 5.13 4.33 14.57
N ARG A 56 5.45 3.09 14.20
CA ARG A 56 5.92 2.73 12.87
C ARG A 56 4.84 2.97 11.82
N LEU A 57 3.60 2.53 12.07
CA LEU A 57 2.44 2.82 11.22
C LEU A 57 2.24 4.33 11.02
N HIS A 58 2.34 5.13 12.08
CA HIS A 58 2.22 6.58 11.96
C HIS A 58 3.28 7.18 11.03
N ARG A 59 4.55 6.78 11.20
CA ARG A 59 5.65 7.23 10.33
C ARG A 59 5.49 6.77 8.89
N LEU A 60 5.11 5.50 8.68
CA LEU A 60 4.88 4.95 7.34
C LEU A 60 3.79 5.72 6.60
N ARG A 61 2.65 5.99 7.25
CA ARG A 61 1.57 6.80 6.64
C ARG A 61 2.04 8.20 6.26
N ARG A 62 2.91 8.82 7.08
CA ARG A 62 3.47 10.14 6.76
C ARG A 62 4.44 10.11 5.58
N VAL A 63 5.29 9.09 5.49
CA VAL A 63 6.29 8.97 4.41
C VAL A 63 5.64 8.59 3.09
N THR A 64 4.63 7.72 3.12
CA THR A 64 3.93 7.23 1.92
C THR A 64 2.78 8.13 1.46
N GLY A 65 2.45 9.21 2.21
CA GLY A 65 1.30 10.05 1.92
C GLY A 65 -0.07 9.40 2.22
N CYS A 66 -0.09 8.17 2.75
CA CYS A 66 -1.29 7.43 3.16
C CYS A 66 -1.85 7.90 4.53
N THR A 67 -1.70 9.18 4.87
CA THR A 67 -2.27 9.76 6.09
C THR A 67 -3.78 9.91 5.95
N HIS A 68 -4.52 9.52 6.98
CA HIS A 68 -5.92 9.92 7.12
C HIS A 68 -6.06 11.44 7.19
N GLY A 69 -7.20 11.98 6.74
CA GLY A 69 -7.47 13.41 6.63
C GLY A 69 -7.06 14.25 7.86
N LYS A 70 -6.78 15.54 7.63
CA LYS A 70 -6.40 16.49 8.69
C LYS A 70 -7.68 17.05 9.33
N GLY A 71 -7.83 16.87 10.64
CA GLY A 71 -8.99 17.38 11.41
C GLY A 71 -10.22 16.48 11.38
N ARG A 72 -10.62 15.97 10.20
CA ARG A 72 -11.66 14.93 10.08
C ARG A 72 -11.08 13.64 9.55
N TYR A 73 -11.59 12.53 10.08
CA TYR A 73 -11.22 11.21 9.60
C TYR A 73 -11.69 11.03 8.15
N VAL A 74 -10.73 10.82 7.26
CA VAL A 74 -10.98 10.39 5.88
C VAL A 74 -10.19 9.11 5.70
N LYS A 75 -10.89 8.00 5.47
CA LYS A 75 -10.27 6.71 5.18
C LYS A 75 -9.53 6.83 3.85
N ARG A 76 -8.23 6.51 3.84
CA ARG A 76 -7.43 6.35 2.63
C ARG A 76 -7.10 4.86 2.51
N PRO A 77 -7.90 4.09 1.75
CA PRO A 77 -7.57 2.70 1.49
C PRO A 77 -6.29 2.62 0.64
N LEU A 78 -5.60 1.49 0.73
CA LEU A 78 -4.46 1.18 -0.13
C LEU A 78 -5.01 0.37 -1.29
N GLU A 79 -5.22 1.03 -2.43
CA GLU A 79 -5.63 0.38 -3.68
C GLU A 79 -4.39 -0.16 -4.40
N PRO A 80 -4.45 -1.35 -5.02
CA PRO A 80 -3.29 -1.98 -5.64
C PRO A 80 -2.65 -1.11 -6.73
N GLU A 81 -3.44 -0.35 -7.48
CA GLU A 81 -2.99 0.55 -8.55
C GLU A 81 -2.22 1.77 -8.01
N SER A 82 -2.44 2.10 -6.73
CA SER A 82 -1.77 3.22 -6.04
C SER A 82 -0.43 2.84 -5.40
N VAL A 83 -0.09 1.53 -5.40
CA VAL A 83 1.14 1.03 -4.79
C VAL A 83 2.31 1.24 -5.75
N ARG A 84 3.22 2.13 -5.36
CA ARG A 84 4.45 2.46 -6.11
C ARG A 84 5.72 2.16 -5.31
N ASP A 85 5.61 1.96 -4.01
CA ASP A 85 6.74 1.71 -3.10
C ASP A 85 6.45 0.51 -2.19
N ALA A 86 7.46 -0.35 -1.99
CA ALA A 86 7.41 -1.45 -1.02
C ALA A 86 7.08 -0.98 0.40
N ARG A 87 7.35 0.30 0.74
CA ARG A 87 6.94 0.89 2.02
C ARG A 87 5.44 0.94 2.23
N GLN A 88 4.65 1.00 1.15
CA GLN A 88 3.20 0.93 1.24
C GLN A 88 2.73 -0.49 1.61
N LEU A 89 3.42 -1.53 1.15
CA LEU A 89 3.16 -2.93 1.54
C LEU A 89 3.41 -3.17 3.04
N MET A 90 4.30 -2.39 3.66
CA MET A 90 4.50 -2.45 5.10
C MET A 90 3.28 -1.96 5.92
N LEU A 91 2.37 -1.16 5.35
CA LEU A 91 1.18 -0.67 6.06
C LEU A 91 0.24 -1.80 6.52
N PRO A 92 -0.28 -2.66 5.62
CA PRO A 92 -1.10 -3.80 6.04
C PRO A 92 -0.32 -4.76 6.94
N LEU A 93 0.98 -4.96 6.69
CA LEU A 93 1.83 -5.81 7.51
C LEU A 93 1.89 -5.34 8.98
N PHE A 94 2.23 -4.07 9.23
CA PHE A 94 2.28 -3.55 10.61
C PHE A 94 0.89 -3.34 11.23
N CYS A 95 -0.17 -3.28 10.43
CA CYS A 95 -1.54 -3.34 10.94
C CYS A 95 -1.84 -4.73 11.51
N ALA A 96 -1.43 -5.81 10.82
CA ALA A 96 -1.55 -7.18 11.29
C ALA A 96 -0.69 -7.43 12.54
N GLU A 97 0.60 -7.07 12.52
CA GLU A 97 1.52 -7.24 13.66
C GLU A 97 1.10 -6.48 14.93
N ARG A 98 0.27 -5.45 14.80
CA ARG A 98 -0.27 -4.71 15.96
C ARG A 98 -1.53 -5.37 16.55
N ALA A 99 -2.26 -6.13 15.72
CA ALA A 99 -3.49 -6.82 16.09
C ALA A 99 -3.25 -8.25 16.58
N TRP A 100 -2.12 -8.84 16.19
CA TRP A 100 -1.53 -10.03 16.82
C TRP A 100 -1.13 -9.73 18.26
#